data_AF-A0A3A8PYD7-F1
#
_entry.id   AF-A0A3A8PYD7-F1
#
_cell.length_a   1.000
_cell.length_b   1.000
_cell.length_c   1.000
_cell.angle_alpha   90.00
_cell.angle_beta   90.00
_cell.angle_gamma   90.00
#
_symmetry.space_group_name_H-M   'P 1'
#
loop_
_entity.id
_entity.type
_entity.pdbx_description
1 polymer ?
#
loop_
_entity_poly.entity_id
_entity_poly.type
_entity_poly.pdbx_seq_one_letter_code
_entity_poly.pdbx_strand_id
1 'polypeptide(L)'
;MDHVDFGKYLSQQRELRGLSREDVSRETKIPPSLVAALEAGQVERLPERVFVLNYIRAYAQVIGLSPEEAALRYEEVDRAVPAPSPAQLEKARRKRAYLILAVLLAVVLLGAGLFLVLSGKLPPPAAR
;
A
#
# COMPACT_ATOMS: atom_id res chain seq x y z
N MET A 1 18.90 -3.83 8.27
CA MET A 1 18.53 -2.75 7.34
C MET A 1 17.11 -3.02 6.93
N ASP A 2 16.20 -2.09 7.16
CA ASP A 2 14.80 -2.20 6.75
C ASP A 2 14.53 -1.37 5.47
N HIS A 3 13.27 -1.31 5.02
CA HIS A 3 12.91 -0.56 3.80
C HIS A 3 13.17 0.94 3.93
N VAL A 4 13.03 1.51 5.12
CA VAL A 4 13.24 2.94 5.37
C VAL A 4 14.73 3.26 5.29
N ASP A 5 15.58 2.43 5.86
CA ASP A 5 17.04 2.56 5.76
C ASP A 5 17.51 2.43 4.30
N PHE A 6 16.95 1.48 3.55
CA PHE A 6 17.25 1.31 2.13
C PHE A 6 16.82 2.51 1.28
N GLY A 7 15.62 3.04 1.51
CA GLY A 7 15.16 4.25 0.85
C GLY A 7 16.06 5.46 1.13
N LYS A 8 16.46 5.66 2.38
CA LYS A 8 17.42 6.71 2.77
C LYS A 8 18.76 6.55 2.07
N TYR A 9 19.27 5.33 1.97
CA TYR A 9 20.50 5.05 1.22
C TYR A 9 20.39 5.51 -0.24
N LEU A 10 19.30 5.18 -0.95
CA LEU A 10 19.07 5.65 -2.31
C LEU A 10 18.96 7.19 -2.42
N SER A 11 18.27 7.83 -1.47
CA SER A 11 18.14 9.29 -1.42
C SER A 11 19.50 9.97 -1.24
N GLN A 12 20.32 9.47 -0.31
CA GLN A 12 21.66 10.00 -0.06
C GLN A 12 22.56 9.86 -1.27
N GLN A 13 22.56 8.68 -1.93
CA GLN A 13 23.37 8.47 -3.13
C GLN A 13 22.92 9.36 -4.29
N ARG A 14 21.61 9.58 -4.46
CA ARG A 14 21.07 10.53 -5.43
C ARG A 14 21.54 11.96 -5.15
N GLU A 15 21.43 12.40 -3.90
CA GLU A 15 21.83 13.75 -3.47
C GLU A 15 23.34 13.99 -3.62
N LEU A 16 24.17 12.99 -3.33
CA LEU A 16 25.62 13.03 -3.59
C LEU A 16 25.97 13.22 -5.07
N ARG A 17 25.08 12.82 -5.98
CA ARG A 17 25.19 13.05 -7.43
C ARG A 17 24.58 14.38 -7.88
N GLY A 18 24.00 15.16 -6.97
CA GLY A 18 23.36 16.44 -7.28
C GLY A 18 22.07 16.28 -8.08
N LEU A 19 21.47 15.10 -8.11
CA LEU A 19 20.25 14.82 -8.88
C LEU A 19 19.00 15.12 -8.04
N SER A 20 18.01 15.78 -8.62
CA SER A 20 16.67 15.89 -8.03
C SER A 20 15.86 14.60 -8.23
N ARG A 21 14.74 14.47 -7.52
CA ARG A 21 13.80 13.37 -7.76
C ARG A 21 13.18 13.46 -9.15
N GLU A 22 12.95 14.69 -9.62
CA GLU A 22 12.44 15.01 -10.94
C GLU A 22 13.43 14.57 -12.04
N ASP A 23 14.74 14.70 -11.80
CA ASP A 23 15.76 14.20 -12.72
C ASP A 23 15.70 12.68 -12.84
N VAL A 24 15.69 11.97 -11.70
CA VAL A 24 15.56 10.51 -11.70
C VAL A 24 14.25 10.08 -12.37
N SER A 25 13.14 10.74 -12.06
CA SER A 25 11.85 10.48 -12.69
C SER A 25 11.88 10.66 -14.21
N ARG A 26 12.51 11.73 -14.70
CA ARG A 26 12.63 12.03 -16.13
C ARG A 26 13.45 10.98 -16.87
N GLU A 27 14.56 10.53 -16.29
CA GLU A 27 15.45 9.54 -16.90
C GLU A 27 14.85 8.12 -16.85
N THR A 28 14.30 7.72 -15.71
CA THR A 28 13.77 6.35 -15.50
C THR A 28 12.34 6.14 -15.97
N LYS A 29 11.58 7.23 -16.19
CA LYS A 29 10.12 7.24 -16.39
C LYS A 29 9.32 6.71 -15.20
N ILE A 30 9.94 6.58 -14.02
CA ILE A 30 9.24 6.28 -12.78
C ILE A 30 8.50 7.55 -12.32
N PRO A 31 7.20 7.51 -12.01
CA PRO A 31 6.47 8.66 -11.50
C PRO A 31 7.16 9.28 -10.27
N PRO A 32 7.22 10.63 -10.14
CA PRO A 32 7.89 11.29 -9.01
C PRO A 32 7.37 10.83 -7.64
N SER A 33 6.07 10.51 -7.56
CA SER A 33 5.45 9.96 -6.35
C SER A 33 6.00 8.60 -5.94
N LEU A 34 6.38 7.74 -6.90
CA LEU A 34 6.97 6.43 -6.64
C LEU A 34 8.47 6.54 -6.33
N VAL A 35 9.18 7.49 -6.96
CA VAL A 35 10.56 7.83 -6.57
C VAL A 35 10.59 8.27 -5.10
N ALA A 36 9.69 9.16 -4.70
CA ALA A 36 9.56 9.58 -3.30
C ALA A 36 9.16 8.43 -2.36
N ALA A 37 8.26 7.53 -2.78
CA ALA A 37 7.87 6.38 -1.98
C ALA A 37 9.03 5.38 -1.79
N LEU A 38 9.83 5.12 -2.83
CA LEU A 38 11.03 4.30 -2.77
C LEU A 38 12.03 4.87 -1.76
N GLU A 39 12.33 6.17 -1.85
CA GLU A 39 13.26 6.85 -0.93
C GLU A 39 12.74 6.91 0.52
N ALA A 40 11.43 6.91 0.71
CA ALA A 40 10.79 6.91 2.02
C ALA A 40 10.59 5.50 2.61
N GLY A 41 10.87 4.43 1.85
CA GLY A 41 10.59 3.06 2.27
C GLY A 41 9.10 2.71 2.39
N GLN A 42 8.22 3.44 1.71
CA GLN A 42 6.76 3.29 1.76
C GLN A 42 6.28 2.17 0.83
N VAL A 43 6.62 0.93 1.18
CA VAL A 43 6.33 -0.29 0.39
C VAL A 43 4.85 -0.46 0.04
N GLU A 44 3.94 -0.01 0.89
CA GLU A 44 2.49 -0.07 0.68
C GLU A 44 1.99 0.83 -0.47
N ARG A 45 2.80 1.79 -0.92
CA ARG A 45 2.50 2.68 -2.04
C ARG A 45 3.15 2.23 -3.34
N LEU A 46 4.01 1.21 -3.28
CA LEU A 46 4.71 0.68 -4.43
C LEU A 46 3.84 -0.37 -5.16
N PRO A 47 4.05 -0.55 -6.47
CA PRO A 47 3.39 -1.63 -7.22
C PRO A 47 3.93 -3.01 -6.83
N GLU A 48 3.46 -4.04 -7.53
CA GLU A 48 3.91 -5.42 -7.35
C GLU A 48 5.45 -5.55 -7.38
N ARG A 49 5.96 -6.46 -6.54
CA ARG A 49 7.40 -6.66 -6.26
C ARG A 49 8.30 -6.68 -7.50
N VAL A 50 7.84 -7.32 -8.59
CA VAL A 50 8.60 -7.41 -9.84
C VAL A 50 8.88 -6.03 -10.44
N PHE A 51 7.92 -5.11 -10.39
CA PHE A 51 8.11 -3.74 -10.86
C PHE A 51 9.05 -2.96 -9.96
N VAL A 52 8.95 -3.15 -8.63
CA VAL A 52 9.83 -2.48 -7.67
C VAL A 52 11.30 -2.82 -7.93
N LEU A 53 11.62 -4.09 -8.19
CA LEU A 53 12.98 -4.50 -8.54
C LEU A 53 13.47 -3.83 -9.83
N ASN A 54 12.62 -3.72 -10.84
CA ASN A 54 12.97 -3.02 -12.08
C ASN A 54 13.20 -1.53 -11.85
N TYR A 55 12.39 -0.89 -11.01
CA TYR A 55 12.55 0.51 -10.64
C TYR A 55 13.85 0.76 -9.89
N ILE A 56 14.21 -0.12 -8.96
CA ILE A 56 15.45 -0.03 -8.20
C ILE A 56 16.66 -0.16 -9.14
N ARG A 57 16.64 -1.09 -10.10
CA ARG A 57 17.70 -1.23 -11.10
C ARG A 57 17.85 0.04 -11.94
N ALA A 58 16.74 0.56 -12.48
CA ALA A 58 16.75 1.78 -13.30
C ALA A 58 17.21 2.99 -12.49
N TYR A 59 16.74 3.15 -11.26
CA TYR A 59 17.17 4.20 -10.34
C TYR A 59 18.68 4.10 -10.09
N ALA A 60 19.16 2.91 -9.69
CA ALA A 60 20.56 2.66 -9.39
C ALA A 60 21.47 3.01 -10.58
N GLN A 61 21.06 2.64 -11.80
CA GLN A 61 21.77 2.99 -13.03
C GLN A 61 21.92 4.51 -13.18
N VAL A 62 20.85 5.29 -12.95
CA VAL A 62 20.87 6.76 -13.07
C VAL A 62 21.79 7.42 -12.04
N ILE A 63 21.83 6.90 -10.82
CA ILE A 63 22.67 7.47 -9.74
C ILE A 63 24.10 6.90 -9.73
N GLY A 64 24.44 6.03 -10.69
CA GLY A 64 25.78 5.44 -10.85
C GLY A 64 26.12 4.37 -9.81
N LEU A 65 25.12 3.66 -9.30
CA LEU A 65 25.28 2.44 -8.52
C LEU A 65 25.18 1.20 -9.42
N SER A 66 25.68 0.05 -8.92
CA SER A 66 25.41 -1.25 -9.54
C SER A 66 23.92 -1.59 -9.43
N PRO A 67 23.19 -1.76 -10.55
CA PRO A 67 21.77 -2.13 -10.53
C PRO A 67 21.53 -3.46 -9.81
N GLU A 68 22.44 -4.40 -10.00
CA GLU A 68 22.29 -5.78 -9.53
C GLU A 68 22.55 -5.87 -8.03
N GLU A 69 23.54 -5.13 -7.52
CA GLU A 69 23.77 -5.03 -6.08
C GLU A 69 22.63 -4.29 -5.38
N ALA A 70 22.11 -3.22 -5.99
CA ALA A 70 20.98 -2.47 -5.41
C ALA A 70 19.72 -3.33 -5.33
N ALA A 71 19.43 -4.11 -6.38
CA ALA A 71 18.31 -5.05 -6.40
C ALA A 71 18.50 -6.15 -5.34
N LEU A 72 19.69 -6.75 -5.24
CA LEU A 72 19.98 -7.79 -4.25
C LEU A 72 19.80 -7.29 -2.82
N ARG A 73 20.33 -6.10 -2.50
CA ARG A 73 20.13 -5.47 -1.17
C ARG A 73 18.66 -5.25 -0.86
N TYR A 74 17.87 -4.81 -1.83
CA TYR A 74 16.43 -4.69 -1.62
C TYR A 74 15.76 -6.04 -1.35
N GLU A 75 16.14 -7.09 -2.08
CA GLU A 75 15.58 -8.43 -1.85
C GLU A 75 15.92 -8.99 -0.46
N GLU A 76 17.11 -8.69 0.07
CA GLU A 76 17.49 -9.05 1.44
C GLU A 76 16.61 -8.33 2.46
N VAL A 77 16.35 -7.04 2.26
CA VAL A 77 15.45 -6.23 3.09
C VAL A 77 14.02 -6.77 3.02
N ASP A 78 13.53 -7.06 1.81
CA ASP A 78 12.18 -7.54 1.54
C ASP A 78 11.94 -8.95 2.12
N ARG A 79 12.96 -9.83 2.06
CA ARG A 79 12.91 -11.18 2.65
C ARG A 79 13.02 -11.16 4.17
N ALA A 80 13.65 -10.12 4.75
CA ALA A 80 13.71 -9.92 6.19
C ALA A 80 12.34 -9.49 6.78
N VAL A 81 11.39 -9.05 5.95
CA VAL A 81 10.00 -8.86 6.34
C VAL A 81 9.26 -10.20 6.18
N PRO A 82 8.90 -10.90 7.27
CA PRO A 82 8.21 -12.18 7.15
C PRO A 82 6.86 -11.97 6.48
N ALA A 83 6.57 -12.79 5.46
CA ALA A 83 5.24 -12.86 4.87
C ALA A 83 4.20 -13.06 5.98
N PRO A 84 3.02 -12.43 5.88
CA PRO A 84 1.98 -12.60 6.89
C PRO A 84 1.67 -14.08 7.05
N SER A 85 1.77 -14.56 8.29
CA SER A 85 1.50 -15.96 8.62
C SER A 85 0.08 -16.35 8.17
N PRO A 86 -0.17 -17.64 7.87
CA PRO A 86 -1.52 -18.12 7.56
C PRO A 86 -2.58 -17.68 8.58
N ALA A 87 -2.22 -17.61 9.86
CA ALA A 87 -3.08 -17.13 10.94
C ALA A 87 -3.43 -15.64 10.82
N GLN A 88 -2.48 -14.79 10.42
CA GLN A 88 -2.72 -13.36 10.18
C GLN A 88 -3.64 -13.14 8.96
N LEU A 89 -3.44 -13.91 7.89
CA LEU A 89 -4.30 -13.89 6.71
C LEU A 89 -5.74 -14.35 7.04
N GLU A 90 -5.88 -15.39 7.85
CA GLU A 90 -7.19 -15.88 8.29
C GLU A 90 -7.92 -14.84 9.15
N LYS A 91 -7.21 -14.20 10.08
CA LYS A 91 -7.77 -13.13 10.93
C LYS A 91 -8.26 -11.94 10.09
N ALA A 92 -7.49 -11.53 9.08
CA ALA A 92 -7.88 -10.45 8.16
C ALA A 92 -9.11 -10.83 7.31
N ARG A 93 -9.16 -12.07 6.78
CA ARG A 93 -10.33 -12.59 6.05
C ARG A 93 -11.58 -12.63 6.93
N ARG A 94 -11.46 -13.14 8.16
CA ARG A 94 -12.55 -13.21 9.14
C ARG A 94 -13.11 -11.83 9.47
N LYS A 95 -12.24 -10.83 9.70
CA LYS A 95 -12.66 -9.44 9.95
C LYS A 95 -13.44 -8.87 8.76
N ARG A 96 -12.97 -9.09 7.52
CA ARG A 96 -13.68 -8.67 6.30
C ARG A 96 -15.04 -9.34 6.18
N ALA A 97 -15.14 -10.64 6.44
CA ALA A 97 -16.40 -11.37 6.42
C ALA A 97 -17.42 -10.82 7.42
N TYR A 98 -16.99 -10.53 8.65
CA TYR A 98 -17.88 -9.91 9.65
C TYR A 98 -18.33 -8.51 9.25
N LEU A 99 -17.45 -7.70 8.64
CA LEU A 99 -17.84 -6.38 8.14
C LEU A 99 -18.89 -6.49 7.03
N ILE A 100 -18.69 -7.40 6.07
CA ILE A 100 -19.67 -7.65 4.99
C ILE A 100 -21.01 -8.11 5.59
N LEU A 101 -20.98 -9.06 6.52
CA LEU A 101 -22.20 -9.56 7.19
C LEU A 101 -22.92 -8.44 7.95
N ALA A 102 -22.18 -7.60 8.69
CA ALA A 102 -22.75 -6.47 9.42
C ALA A 102 -23.40 -5.45 8.48
N VAL A 103 -22.76 -5.15 7.34
CA VAL A 103 -23.32 -4.25 6.32
C VAL A 103 -24.59 -4.85 5.70
N LEU A 104 -24.59 -6.13 5.34
CA LEU A 104 -25.76 -6.80 4.80
C LEU A 104 -26.93 -6.79 5.80
N LEU A 105 -26.65 -7.08 7.07
CA LEU A 105 -27.66 -7.02 8.13
C LEU A 105 -28.23 -5.60 8.28
N ALA A 106 -27.37 -4.59 8.28
CA ALA A 106 -27.80 -3.19 8.34
C ALA A 106 -28.68 -2.81 7.14
N VAL A 107 -28.32 -3.23 5.92
CA VAL A 107 -29.12 -3.00 4.71
C VAL A 107 -30.48 -3.70 4.80
N VAL A 108 -30.54 -4.93 5.30
CA VAL A 108 -31.80 -5.67 5.50
C VAL A 108 -32.67 -4.98 6.54
N LEU A 109 -32.11 -4.54 7.68
CA LEU A 109 -32.85 -3.83 8.72
C LEU A 109 -33.36 -2.47 8.24
N LEU A 110 -32.56 -1.73 7.48
CA LEU A 110 -32.97 -0.47 6.86
C LEU A 110 -34.08 -0.69 5.83
N GLY A 111 -33.95 -1.72 4.99
CA GLY A 111 -34.97 -2.09 4.01
C GLY A 111 -36.28 -2.55 4.65
N ALA A 112 -36.22 -3.37 5.69
CA ALA A 112 -37.39 -3.81 6.46
C ALA A 112 -38.05 -2.64 7.21
N GLY A 113 -37.26 -1.76 7.84
CA GLY A 113 -37.76 -0.54 8.48
C GLY A 113 -38.46 0.37 7.48
N LEU A 114 -37.85 0.61 6.32
CA LEU A 114 -38.46 1.38 5.23
C LEU A 114 -39.76 0.74 4.73
N PHE A 115 -39.77 -0.59 4.55
CA PHE A 115 -40.96 -1.34 4.15
C PHE A 115 -42.09 -1.23 5.18
N LEU A 116 -41.79 -1.31 6.49
CA LEU A 116 -42.79 -1.15 7.56
C LEU A 116 -43.37 0.27 7.62
N VAL A 117 -42.55 1.29 7.38
CA VAL A 117 -42.98 2.69 7.26
C VAL A 117 -43.88 2.89 6.04
N LEU A 118 -43.46 2.39 4.87
CA LEU A 118 -44.22 2.51 3.62
C LEU A 118 -45.53 1.70 3.64
N SER A 119 -45.55 0.56 4.34
CA SER A 119 -46.75 -0.28 4.46
C SER A 119 -47.75 0.22 5.52
N GLY A 120 -47.48 1.36 6.18
CA GLY A 120 -48.41 1.99 7.12
C GLY A 120 -48.64 1.20 8.41
N LYS A 121 -47.77 0.24 8.73
CA LYS A 121 -47.89 -0.65 9.91
C LYS A 121 -47.18 -0.12 11.16
N LEU A 122 -46.67 1.11 11.17
CA LEU A 122 -46.14 1.72 12.38
C LEU A 122 -47.28 2.17 13.30
N PRO A 123 -47.32 1.77 14.58
CA PRO A 123 -48.12 2.48 15.56
C PRO A 123 -47.63 3.93 15.61
N PRO A 124 -48.53 4.94 15.65
CA PRO A 124 -48.13 6.32 15.79
C PRO A 124 -47.19 6.43 17.01
N PRO A 125 -46.06 7.18 16.91
CA PRO A 125 -45.20 7.39 18.06
C PRO A 125 -46.08 7.87 19.20
N ALA A 126 -46.06 7.15 20.33
CA ALA A 126 -46.93 7.42 21.45
C ALA A 126 -46.81 8.90 21.81
N ALA A 127 -47.87 9.65 21.51
CA ALA A 127 -48.05 10.99 22.00
C ALA A 127 -48.05 10.90 23.54
N ARG A 128 -47.27 11.78 24.16
CA ARG A 128 -47.18 11.93 25.62
C ARG A 128 -48.54 11.98 26.30
#